data_AF-A0A3D2Z2F4-F1
#
_entry.id   AF-A0A3D2Z2F4-F1
#
_cell.length_a   1.000
_cell.length_b   1.000
_cell.length_c   1.000
_cell.angle_alpha   90.00
_cell.angle_beta   90.00
_cell.angle_gamma   90.00
#
_symmetry.space_group_name_H-M   'P 1'
#
loop_
_entity.id
_entity.type
_entity.pdbx_description
1 polymer ?
#
loop_
_entity_poly.entity_id
_entity_poly.type
_entity_poly.pdbx_seq_one_letter_code
_entity_poly.pdbx_strand_id
1 'polypeptide(L)'
;CTDVESNSTVVGIPVSTRLFASIDITPPVLTANGDGHNDELILDLDLINVLSPRPLGLRLYDLTGRLVYRHERLVTAGQHTLSWDGRVSGRLVPPGVYILEVFLEGDADEHVERRVLPVVY
;
A
#
# COMPACT_ATOMS: atom_id res chain seq x y z
N CYS A 1 9.55 -31.73 44.84
CA CYS A 1 10.56 -31.27 43.87
C CYS A 1 9.84 -31.15 42.55
N THR A 2 9.67 -29.93 42.05
CA THR A 2 8.84 -29.57 40.91
C THR A 2 9.65 -29.79 39.64
N ASP A 3 9.19 -30.67 38.76
CA ASP A 3 9.77 -30.87 37.42
C ASP A 3 9.07 -29.89 36.47
N VAL A 4 9.83 -28.91 35.96
CA VAL A 4 9.36 -27.89 35.04
C VAL A 4 9.49 -28.46 33.62
N GLU A 5 8.37 -28.81 33.00
CA GLU A 5 8.31 -29.04 31.56
C GLU A 5 8.72 -27.75 30.82
N SER A 6 9.87 -27.82 30.14
CA SER A 6 10.29 -26.80 29.20
C SER A 6 9.46 -26.92 27.91
N ASN A 7 8.40 -26.13 27.79
CA ASN A 7 7.71 -25.94 26.52
C ASN A 7 8.53 -24.96 25.67
N SER A 8 9.45 -25.48 24.86
CA SER A 8 10.12 -24.69 23.83
C SER A 8 9.16 -24.47 22.65
N THR A 9 8.37 -23.40 22.70
CA THR A 9 7.66 -22.93 21.51
C THR A 9 8.71 -22.38 20.55
N VAL A 10 9.03 -23.14 19.50
CA VAL A 10 9.75 -22.61 18.34
C VAL A 10 8.80 -21.65 17.64
N VAL A 11 8.88 -20.36 17.99
CA VAL A 11 8.31 -19.32 17.16
C VAL A 11 9.18 -19.28 15.91
N GLY A 12 8.72 -19.95 14.84
CA GLY A 12 9.24 -19.70 13.51
C GLY A 12 8.88 -18.25 13.18
N ILE A 13 9.81 -17.33 13.43
CA ILE A 13 9.68 -15.97 12.89
C ILE A 13 9.83 -16.16 11.38
N PRO A 14 8.78 -15.97 10.56
CA PRO A 14 8.99 -15.92 9.13
C PRO A 14 10.00 -14.80 8.91
N VAL A 15 11.13 -15.12 8.29
CA VAL A 15 12.07 -14.10 7.83
C VAL A 15 11.36 -13.41 6.69
N SER A 16 10.45 -12.50 7.00
CA SER A 16 9.75 -11.69 6.01
C SER A 16 10.83 -10.87 5.34
N THR A 17 11.26 -11.29 4.15
CA THR A 17 12.17 -10.51 3.32
C THR A 17 11.50 -9.17 3.08
N ARG A 18 12.05 -8.12 3.69
CA ARG A 18 11.55 -6.76 3.49
C ARG A 18 11.65 -6.45 1.99
N LEU A 19 10.51 -6.19 1.36
CA LEU A 19 10.45 -5.82 -0.06
C LEU A 19 10.34 -4.31 -0.27
N PHE A 20 9.71 -3.57 0.65
CA PHE A 20 9.71 -2.11 0.67
C PHE A 20 10.88 -1.59 1.50
N ALA A 21 11.89 -1.00 0.86
CA ALA A 21 12.93 -0.25 1.56
C ALA A 21 12.33 1.06 2.11
N SER A 22 11.67 1.83 1.26
CA SER A 22 10.91 3.03 1.62
C SER A 22 9.57 3.07 0.88
N ILE A 23 8.63 3.80 1.48
CA ILE A 23 7.35 4.16 0.89
C ILE A 23 6.96 5.55 1.37
N ASP A 24 6.83 6.47 0.43
CA ASP A 24 6.41 7.84 0.66
C ASP A 24 5.15 8.10 -0.14
N ILE A 25 4.09 8.53 0.55
CA ILE A 25 2.78 8.77 -0.04
C ILE A 25 2.44 10.23 0.21
N THR A 26 2.41 11.02 -0.86
CA THR A 26 2.21 12.47 -0.82
C THR A 26 1.16 12.85 -1.85
N PRO A 27 0.21 13.74 -1.54
CA PRO A 27 -0.01 14.41 -0.26
C PRO A 27 -0.69 13.51 0.78
N PRO A 28 -0.67 13.90 2.07
CA PRO A 28 -1.41 13.20 3.12
C PRO A 28 -2.94 13.38 3.02
N VAL A 29 -3.40 14.38 2.25
CA VAL A 29 -4.81 14.68 1.98
C VAL A 29 -4.93 14.97 0.50
N LEU A 30 -5.89 14.34 -0.17
CA LEU A 30 -6.16 14.58 -1.58
C LEU A 30 -7.22 15.69 -1.71
N THR A 31 -6.87 16.76 -2.43
CA THR A 31 -7.78 17.87 -2.76
C THR A 31 -7.89 18.05 -4.25
N ALA A 32 -8.60 17.15 -4.94
CA ALA A 32 -8.72 17.18 -6.40
C ALA A 32 -9.74 18.24 -6.90
N ASN A 33 -9.58 19.48 -6.45
CA ASN A 33 -10.39 20.66 -6.81
C ASN A 33 -9.87 21.35 -8.09
N GLY A 34 -8.71 20.94 -8.61
CA GLY A 34 -8.10 21.46 -9.83
C GLY A 34 -7.32 22.76 -9.64
N ASP A 35 -6.89 23.09 -8.43
CA ASP A 35 -6.09 24.27 -8.13
C ASP A 35 -4.57 24.08 -8.32
N GLY A 36 -4.14 22.86 -8.68
CA GLY A 36 -2.75 22.46 -8.89
C GLY A 36 -2.06 21.95 -7.61
N HIS A 37 -2.73 21.95 -6.47
CA HIS A 37 -2.20 21.49 -5.18
C HIS A 37 -2.94 20.27 -4.68
N ASN A 38 -2.19 19.23 -4.33
CA ASN A 38 -2.74 17.99 -3.77
C ASN A 38 -3.84 17.34 -4.65
N ASP A 39 -3.85 17.66 -5.94
CA ASP A 39 -4.82 17.13 -6.91
C ASP A 39 -4.55 15.66 -7.28
N GLU A 40 -3.33 15.20 -7.05
CA GLU A 40 -2.86 13.87 -7.39
C GLU A 40 -2.10 13.26 -6.21
N LEU A 41 -2.34 11.97 -5.98
CA LEU A 41 -1.60 11.15 -5.04
C LEU A 41 -0.37 10.58 -5.75
N ILE A 42 0.81 10.84 -5.20
CA ILE A 42 2.11 10.36 -5.64
C ILE A 42 2.63 9.37 -4.61
N LEU A 43 3.01 8.19 -5.08
CA LEU A 43 3.63 7.13 -4.30
C LEU A 43 5.03 6.90 -4.81
N ASP A 44 6.02 7.24 -4.00
CA ASP A 44 7.42 6.97 -4.26
C ASP A 44 7.86 5.76 -3.44
N LEU A 45 8.32 4.73 -4.14
CA LEU A 45 8.60 3.41 -3.59
C LEU A 45 10.03 3.02 -3.93
N ASP A 46 10.77 2.50 -2.95
CA ASP A 46 12.04 1.83 -3.18
C ASP A 46 11.88 0.34 -2.89
N LEU A 47 11.97 -0.48 -3.94
CA LEU A 47 11.74 -1.92 -3.86
C LEU A 47 13.06 -2.68 -3.85
N ILE A 48 13.23 -3.54 -2.85
CA ILE A 48 14.42 -4.38 -2.66
C ILE A 48 14.04 -5.86 -2.65
N ASN A 49 15.00 -6.74 -2.98
CA ASN A 49 14.81 -8.20 -2.98
C ASN A 49 13.69 -8.71 -3.92
N VAL A 50 13.26 -7.89 -4.90
CA VAL A 50 12.29 -8.29 -5.93
C VAL A 50 13.03 -8.88 -7.14
N LEU A 51 13.31 -10.18 -7.06
CA LEU A 51 14.17 -10.92 -8.01
C LEU A 51 13.52 -11.23 -9.37
N SER A 52 12.21 -11.08 -9.49
CA SER A 52 11.40 -11.33 -10.68
C SER A 52 10.29 -10.27 -10.76
N PRO A 53 9.69 -10.00 -11.93
CA PRO A 53 8.57 -9.06 -12.02
C PRO A 53 7.39 -9.49 -11.14
N ARG A 54 6.88 -8.58 -10.30
CA ARG A 54 5.78 -8.84 -9.37
C ARG A 54 4.68 -7.79 -9.44
N PRO A 55 3.42 -8.15 -9.19
CA PRO A 55 2.34 -7.18 -9.07
C PRO A 55 2.56 -6.23 -7.89
N LEU A 56 2.77 -4.96 -8.20
CA LEU A 56 2.63 -3.82 -7.29
C LEU A 56 1.32 -3.14 -7.60
N GLY A 57 0.54 -2.81 -6.57
CA GLY A 57 -0.71 -2.12 -6.79
C GLY A 57 -1.18 -1.26 -5.64
N LEU A 58 -2.27 -0.57 -5.94
CA LEU A 58 -2.99 0.33 -5.06
C LEU A 58 -4.42 -0.19 -4.93
N ARG A 59 -4.94 -0.28 -3.71
CA ARG A 59 -6.35 -0.53 -3.43
C ARG A 59 -6.87 0.59 -2.55
N LEU A 60 -8.05 1.09 -2.86
CA LEU A 60 -8.73 2.10 -2.06
C LEU A 60 -10.05 1.54 -1.57
N TYR A 61 -10.28 1.61 -0.26
CA TYR A 61 -11.52 1.16 0.36
C TYR A 61 -12.22 2.32 1.05
N ASP A 62 -13.54 2.33 1.02
CA ASP A 62 -14.30 3.17 1.94
C ASP A 62 -14.33 2.55 3.36
N LEU A 63 -14.81 3.30 4.35
CA LEU A 63 -14.87 2.83 5.74
C LEU A 63 -15.85 1.65 5.96
N THR A 64 -16.65 1.29 4.97
CA THR A 64 -17.50 0.09 5.03
C THR A 64 -16.74 -1.16 4.58
N GLY A 65 -15.48 -1.01 4.13
CA GLY A 65 -14.65 -2.08 3.59
C GLY A 65 -14.91 -2.36 2.10
N ARG A 66 -15.70 -1.53 1.42
CA ARG A 66 -15.96 -1.71 0.00
C ARG A 66 -14.80 -1.15 -0.81
N LEU A 67 -14.29 -1.98 -1.72
CA LEU A 67 -13.25 -1.59 -2.68
C LEU A 67 -13.82 -0.57 -3.68
N VAL A 68 -13.24 0.63 -3.68
CA VAL A 68 -13.62 1.77 -4.53
C VAL A 68 -12.73 1.85 -5.76
N TYR A 69 -11.44 1.54 -5.61
CA TYR A 69 -10.46 1.61 -6.68
C TYR A 69 -9.40 0.53 -6.53
N ARG A 70 -8.94 -0.02 -7.65
CA ARG A 70 -7.83 -0.98 -7.72
C ARG A 70 -7.02 -0.71 -8.97
N HIS A 71 -5.71 -0.65 -8.80
CA HIS A 71 -4.76 -0.60 -9.90
C HIS A 71 -3.56 -1.49 -9.57
N GLU A 72 -3.01 -2.16 -10.58
CA GLU A 72 -1.83 -3.01 -10.42
C GLU A 72 -0.99 -3.00 -11.69
N ARG A 73 0.32 -3.13 -11.52
CA ARG A 73 1.29 -3.27 -12.60
C ARG A 73 2.45 -4.16 -12.15
N LEU A 74 3.11 -4.80 -13.11
CA LEU A 74 4.32 -5.58 -12.81
C LEU A 74 5.53 -4.66 -12.62
N VAL A 75 6.30 -4.89 -11.56
CA VAL A 75 7.51 -4.13 -11.23
C VAL A 75 8.64 -5.07 -10.81
N THR A 76 9.88 -4.60 -10.92
CA THR A 76 11.09 -5.25 -10.40
C THR A 76 11.68 -4.43 -9.25
N ALA A 77 12.81 -4.86 -8.69
CA ALA A 77 13.56 -4.06 -7.72
C ALA A 77 13.97 -2.68 -8.31
N GLY A 78 14.14 -1.70 -7.43
CA GLY A 78 14.49 -0.31 -7.74
C GLY A 78 13.41 0.68 -7.35
N GLN A 79 13.59 1.92 -7.79
CA GLN A 79 12.66 3.02 -7.53
C GLN A 79 11.47 2.99 -8.48
N HIS A 80 10.28 3.18 -7.92
CA HIS A 80 9.03 3.26 -8.66
C HIS A 80 8.20 4.44 -8.17
N THR A 81 7.67 5.20 -9.12
CA THR A 81 6.66 6.21 -8.85
C THR A 81 5.33 5.77 -9.45
N LEU A 82 4.27 5.88 -8.66
CA LEU A 82 2.89 5.68 -9.09
C LEU A 82 2.10 6.94 -8.77
N SER A 83 1.28 7.39 -9.71
CA SER A 83 0.45 8.57 -9.52
C SER A 83 -1.03 8.24 -9.74
N TRP A 84 -1.92 8.85 -8.96
CA TRP A 84 -3.36 8.65 -9.05
C TRP A 84 -4.12 9.95 -8.78
N ASP A 85 -4.90 10.39 -9.75
CA ASP A 85 -5.61 11.67 -9.80
C ASP A 85 -6.94 11.70 -9.01
N GLY A 86 -7.17 10.71 -8.15
CA GLY A 86 -8.42 10.62 -7.39
C GLY A 86 -9.63 10.15 -8.19
N ARG A 87 -9.47 9.75 -9.46
CA ARG A 87 -10.60 9.38 -10.32
C ARG A 87 -10.79 7.87 -10.42
N VAL A 88 -12.05 7.48 -10.47
CA VAL A 88 -12.52 6.11 -10.76
C VAL A 88 -13.54 6.22 -11.88
N SER A 89 -13.30 5.50 -12.98
CA SER A 89 -14.16 5.55 -14.17
C SER A 89 -14.45 6.98 -14.67
N GLY A 90 -13.43 7.85 -14.61
CA GLY A 90 -13.50 9.24 -15.06
C GLY A 90 -14.20 10.22 -14.09
N ARG A 91 -14.60 9.76 -12.89
CA ARG A 91 -15.21 10.61 -11.86
C ARG A 91 -14.36 10.65 -10.60
N LEU A 92 -14.29 11.82 -9.98
CA LEU A 92 -13.65 11.98 -8.68
C LEU A 92 -14.36 11.15 -7.62
N VAL A 93 -13.59 10.53 -6.72
CA VAL A 93 -14.15 9.86 -5.55
C VAL A 93 -14.88 10.87 -4.67
N PRO A 94 -16.01 10.53 -4.02
CA PRO A 94 -16.69 11.47 -3.13
C PRO A 94 -15.79 11.93 -1.97
N PRO A 95 -15.99 13.14 -1.41
CA PRO A 95 -15.31 13.52 -0.17
C PRO A 95 -15.57 12.51 0.95
N GLY A 96 -14.55 12.22 1.73
CA GLY A 96 -14.63 11.22 2.78
C GLY A 96 -13.28 10.73 3.25
N VAL A 97 -13.29 9.76 4.15
CA VAL A 97 -12.09 9.08 4.64
C VAL A 97 -12.01 7.71 4.00
N TYR A 98 -10.86 7.40 3.42
CA TYR A 98 -10.61 6.13 2.75
C TYR A 98 -9.41 5.41 3.37
N ILE A 99 -9.36 4.10 3.18
CA ILE A 99 -8.20 3.27 3.51
C ILE A 99 -7.48 2.99 2.19
N LEU A 100 -6.25 3.48 2.09
CA LEU A 100 -5.33 3.20 1.01
C LEU A 100 -4.45 2.01 1.38
N GLU A 101 -4.44 0.98 0.55
CA GLU A 101 -3.49 -0.12 0.65
C GLU A 101 -2.54 -0.09 -0.55
N VAL A 102 -1.25 -0.08 -0.26
CA VAL A 102 -0.19 -0.29 -1.26
C VAL A 102 0.32 -1.69 -1.04
N PHE A 103 0.19 -2.53 -2.07
CA PHE A 103 0.51 -3.95 -1.94
C PHE A 103 1.54 -4.37 -2.98
N LEU A 104 2.42 -5.28 -2.59
CA LEU A 104 3.36 -5.96 -3.47
C LEU A 104 3.28 -7.46 -3.19
N GLU A 105 2.97 -8.25 -4.21
CA GLU A 105 2.96 -9.70 -4.08
C GLU A 105 4.38 -10.23 -3.85
N GLY A 106 4.61 -10.99 -2.77
CA GLY A 106 5.85 -11.69 -2.48
C GLY A 106 5.78 -13.18 -2.86
N ASP A 107 6.86 -13.95 -2.57
CA ASP A 107 6.91 -15.38 -2.93
C ASP A 107 6.08 -16.24 -1.96
N ALA A 108 6.03 -15.80 -0.70
CA ALA A 108 5.30 -16.46 0.37
C ALA A 108 4.05 -15.67 0.76
N ASP A 109 4.16 -14.35 0.90
CA ASP A 109 3.10 -13.48 1.40
C ASP A 109 3.01 -12.16 0.62
N GLU A 110 1.82 -11.55 0.63
CA GLU A 110 1.60 -10.18 0.15
C GLU A 110 2.13 -9.19 1.18
N HIS A 111 3.00 -8.27 0.75
CA HIS A 111 3.44 -7.16 1.59
C HIS A 111 2.48 -5.99 1.38
N VAL A 112 1.85 -5.51 2.45
CA VAL A 112 0.85 -4.44 2.40
C VAL A 112 1.21 -3.32 3.35
N GLU A 113 1.29 -2.10 2.84
CA GLU A 113 1.33 -0.87 3.63
C GLU A 113 -0.04 -0.20 3.59
N ARG A 114 -0.55 0.25 4.75
CA ARG A 114 -1.86 0.89 4.87
C ARG A 114 -1.73 2.33 5.31
N ARG A 115 -2.50 3.22 4.69
CA ARG A 115 -2.65 4.62 5.10
C ARG A 115 -4.10 5.06 5.07
N VAL A 116 -4.43 6.02 5.93
CA VAL A 116 -5.69 6.72 5.85
C VAL A 116 -5.53 7.85 4.84
N LEU A 117 -6.43 7.93 3.87
CA LEU A 117 -6.45 8.98 2.85
C LEU A 117 -7.76 9.78 2.98
N PRO A 118 -7.71 10.97 3.59
CA PRO A 118 -8.80 11.93 3.52
C PRO A 118 -8.89 12.52 2.11
N VAL A 119 -10.11 12.63 1.59
CA VAL A 119 -10.42 13.32 0.34
C VAL A 119 -11.39 14.45 0.64
N VAL A 120 -11.04 15.65 0.20
CA VAL A 120 -11.84 16.87 0.37
C VAL A 120 -11.79 17.71 -0.91
N TYR A 121 -12.74 18.62 -1.12
CA TYR A 121 -12.75 19.57 -2.25
C TYR A 121 -13.02 20.98 -1.76
#